data_AF-A0A536PUZ8-F1
#
_entry.id   AF-A0A536PUZ8-F1
#
_cell.length_a   1.000
_cell.length_b   1.000
_cell.length_c   1.000
_cell.angle_alpha   90.00
_cell.angle_beta   90.00
_cell.angle_gamma   90.00
#
_symmetry.space_group_name_H-M   'P 1'
#
loop_
_entity.id
_entity.type
_entity.pdbx_description
1 polymer ?
#
loop_
_entity_poly.entity_id
_entity_poly.type
_entity_poly.pdbx_seq_one_letter_code
_entity_poly.pdbx_strand_id
1 'polypeptide(L)' 'RFTALPLLAPHRQDHIDAAELRNRCRRAGLQIGTIDAVIAQLCIRHQLKLLTTDNDFVLAARYCALRVWREVR' A
#
# COMPACT_ATOMS: atom_id res chain seq x y z
N ARG A 1 -16.16 -17.61 13.87
CA ARG A 1 -16.63 -17.76 12.46
C ARG A 1 -16.14 -16.53 11.71
N PHE A 2 -15.34 -16.67 10.65
CA PHE A 2 -14.89 -15.52 9.87
C PHE A 2 -16.09 -14.95 9.09
N THR A 3 -16.31 -13.64 9.22
CA THR A 3 -17.26 -12.90 8.40
C THR A 3 -16.58 -12.49 7.09
N ALA A 4 -17.37 -12.31 6.02
CA ALA A 4 -16.83 -11.77 4.78
C ALA A 4 -16.26 -10.36 5.03
N LEU A 5 -15.06 -10.11 4.49
CA LEU A 5 -14.44 -8.78 4.52
C LEU A 5 -15.01 -7.93 3.38
N PRO A 6 -15.19 -6.61 3.60
CA PRO A 6 -15.59 -5.72 2.51
C PRO A 6 -14.50 -5.66 1.43
N LEU A 7 -14.92 -5.72 0.16
CA LEU A 7 -14.04 -5.57 -0.99
C LEU A 7 -13.79 -4.09 -1.29
N LEU A 8 -12.52 -3.69 -1.35
CA LEU A 8 -12.13 -2.36 -1.82
C LEU A 8 -11.77 -2.43 -3.31
N ALA A 9 -12.68 -1.98 -4.17
CA ALA A 9 -12.42 -1.87 -5.60
C ALA A 9 -11.68 -0.55 -5.92
N PRO A 10 -10.53 -0.59 -6.60
CA PRO A 10 -9.86 0.63 -7.05
C PRO A 10 -10.66 1.30 -8.18
N HIS A 11 -10.68 2.63 -8.18
CA HIS A 11 -11.15 3.42 -9.31
C HIS A 11 -9.96 4.01 -10.08
N ARG A 12 -10.21 4.63 -11.24
CA ARG A 12 -9.17 5.23 -12.10
C ARG A 12 -8.15 6.08 -11.33
N GLN A 13 -8.61 6.96 -10.44
CA GLN A 13 -7.69 7.82 -9.69
C GLN A 13 -6.76 7.05 -8.75
N ASP A 14 -7.18 5.89 -8.22
CA ASP A 14 -6.31 5.04 -7.39
C ASP A 14 -5.14 4.50 -8.21
N HIS A 15 -5.39 4.17 -9.48
CA HIS A 15 -4.32 3.71 -10.38
C HIS A 15 -3.33 4.83 -10.74
N ILE A 16 -3.83 6.05 -10.94
CA ILE A 16 -2.99 7.23 -11.21
C ILE A 16 -2.11 7.51 -9.98
N ASP A 17 -2.73 7.63 -8.81
CA ASP A 17 -2.02 7.93 -7.56
C ASP A 17 -1.04 6.80 -7.18
N ALA A 18 -1.38 5.53 -7.46
CA ALA A 18 -0.48 4.40 -7.28
C ALA A 18 0.74 4.49 -8.22
N ALA A 19 0.56 4.90 -9.47
CA ALA A 19 1.67 5.12 -10.39
C ALA A 19 2.59 6.25 -9.89
N GLU A 20 2.03 7.32 -9.34
CA GLU A 20 2.81 8.39 -8.70
C GLU A 20 3.56 7.89 -7.47
N LEU A 21 2.90 7.12 -6.59
CA LEU A 21 3.52 6.50 -5.41
C LEU A 21 4.70 5.61 -5.82
N ARG A 22 4.50 4.74 -6.81
CA ARG A 22 5.56 3.89 -7.38
C ARG A 22 6.72 4.71 -7.92
N ASN A 23 6.44 5.82 -8.61
CA ASN A 23 7.48 6.72 -9.09
C ASN A 23 8.25 7.40 -7.95
N ARG A 24 7.57 7.79 -6.85
CA ARG A 24 8.24 8.33 -5.66
C ARG A 24 9.18 7.31 -5.03
N CYS A 25 8.73 6.08 -4.81
CA CYS A 25 9.59 5.00 -4.30
C CYS A 25 10.79 4.74 -5.23
N ARG A 26 10.56 4.68 -6.54
CA ARG A 26 11.63 4.44 -7.53
C ARG A 26 12.68 5.54 -7.52
N ARG A 27 12.29 6.81 -7.37
CA ARG A 27 13.25 7.93 -7.24
C ARG A 27 14.12 7.82 -5.98
N ALA A 28 13.61 7.15 -4.94
CA ALA A 28 14.35 6.84 -3.72
C ALA A 28 15.13 5.50 -3.80
N GLY A 29 15.25 4.90 -4.99
CA GLY A 29 15.96 3.64 -5.20
C GLY A 29 15.17 2.38 -4.80
N LEU A 30 13.90 2.51 -4.43
CA LEU A 30 13.03 1.39 -4.09
C LEU A 30 12.06 1.07 -5.23
N GLN A 31 12.24 -0.07 -5.88
CA GLN A 31 11.30 -0.56 -6.87
C GLN A 31 10.17 -1.33 -6.18
N ILE A 32 8.92 -0.91 -6.43
CA ILE A 32 7.72 -1.62 -5.96
C ILE A 32 6.89 -2.12 -7.15
N GLY A 33 6.19 -3.24 -6.95
CA GLY A 33 5.27 -3.81 -7.93
C GLY A 33 4.08 -2.88 -8.22
N THR A 34 3.50 -3.00 -9.41
CA THR A 34 2.33 -2.19 -9.79
C THR A 34 1.12 -2.49 -8.91
N ILE A 35 0.88 -3.77 -8.58
CA ILE A 35 -0.23 -4.17 -7.70
C ILE A 35 0.02 -3.72 -6.26
N ASP A 36 1.26 -3.81 -5.77
CA ASP A 36 1.61 -3.33 -4.43
C ASP A 36 1.38 -1.83 -4.28
N ALA A 37 1.71 -1.06 -5.33
CA ALA A 37 1.42 0.37 -5.35
C ALA A 37 -0.09 0.66 -5.26
N VAL A 38 -0.94 -0.15 -5.92
CA VAL A 38 -2.41 -0.02 -5.84
C VAL A 38 -2.91 -0.40 -4.45
N ILE A 39 -2.43 -1.50 -3.87
CA ILE A 39 -2.77 -1.91 -2.51
C ILE A 39 -2.38 -0.82 -1.50
N ALA A 40 -1.14 -0.32 -1.59
CA ALA A 40 -0.65 0.75 -0.74
C ALA A 40 -1.50 2.02 -0.88
N GLN A 41 -1.84 2.41 -2.12
CA GLN A 41 -2.66 3.58 -2.39
C GLN A 41 -4.07 3.44 -1.82
N LEU A 42 -4.70 2.27 -1.95
CA LEU A 42 -6.01 2.00 -1.34
C LEU A 42 -5.94 2.11 0.19
N CYS A 43 -4.89 1.56 0.82
CA CYS A 43 -4.70 1.71 2.27
C CYS A 43 -4.53 3.18 2.68
N ILE A 44 -3.81 3.98 1.89
CA ILE A 44 -3.61 5.40 2.16
C ILE A 44 -4.93 6.17 2.01
N ARG A 45 -5.65 6.01 0.89
CA ARG A 45 -6.93 6.69 0.63
C ARG A 45 -7.97 6.40 1.71
N HIS A 46 -8.09 5.13 2.12
CA HIS A 46 -9.07 4.69 3.11
C HIS A 46 -8.56 4.78 4.56
N GLN A 47 -7.39 5.36 4.79
CA GLN A 47 -6.77 5.47 6.12
C GLN A 47 -6.74 4.13 6.88
N LEU A 48 -6.34 3.07 6.20
CA LEU A 48 -6.20 1.72 6.77
C LEU A 48 -4.75 1.44 7.18
N LYS A 49 -4.55 0.38 7.97
CA LYS A 49 -3.24 -0.23 8.21
C LYS A 49 -3.17 -1.52 7.40
N LEU A 50 -2.10 -1.72 6.65
CA LEU A 50 -1.89 -2.93 5.87
C LEU A 50 -1.36 -4.06 6.75
N LEU A 51 -2.09 -5.18 6.82
CA LEU A 51 -1.57 -6.44 7.33
C LEU A 51 -0.93 -7.19 6.16
N THR A 52 0.36 -7.50 6.27
CA THR A 52 1.11 -8.18 5.21
C THR A 52 2.27 -8.96 5.79
N THR A 53 2.68 -10.04 5.12
CA THR A 53 3.92 -10.77 5.36
C THR A 53 5.04 -10.34 4.42
N ASP A 54 4.75 -9.46 3.47
CA ASP A 54 5.71 -8.95 2.49
C ASP A 54 6.42 -7.71 3.03
N ASN A 55 7.74 -7.81 3.15
CA ASN A 55 8.60 -6.77 3.70
C ASN A 55 8.77 -5.57 2.75
N ASP A 56 8.42 -5.69 1.47
CA ASP A 56 8.53 -4.58 0.52
C ASP A 56 7.60 -3.42 0.91
N PHE A 57 6.43 -3.71 1.47
CA PHE A 57 5.54 -2.67 2.01
C PHE A 57 6.14 -1.96 3.23
N VAL A 58 6.93 -2.66 4.05
CA VAL A 58 7.65 -2.06 5.18
C VAL A 58 8.73 -1.10 4.69
N LEU A 59 9.43 -1.43 3.61
CA LEU A 59 10.39 -0.53 2.97
C LEU A 59 9.67 0.63 2.28
N ALA A 60 8.55 0.38 1.59
CA ALA A 60 7.76 1.41 0.90
C ALA A 60 7.16 2.44 1.86
N ALA A 61 6.75 2.03 3.06
CA ALA A 61 6.25 2.90 4.12
C ALA A 61 7.25 3.97 4.58
N ARG A 62 8.54 3.85 4.25
CA ARG A 62 9.56 4.87 4.52
C ARG A 62 9.46 6.08 3.57
N TYR A 63 8.80 5.91 2.43
CA TYR A 63 8.74 6.90 1.34
C TYR A 63 7.32 7.37 1.00
N CYS A 64 6.31 6.91 1.74
CA CYS A 64 4.91 7.29 1.55
C CYS A 64 4.12 7.19 2.86
N ALA A 65 2.85 7.60 2.83
CA ALA A 65 1.98 7.61 4.02
C ALA A 65 1.43 6.21 4.41
N LEU A 66 1.92 5.13 3.79
CA LEU A 66 1.45 3.78 4.10
C LEU A 66 1.77 3.41 5.55
N ARG A 67 0.77 2.93 6.29
CA ARG A 67 0.96 2.36 7.63
C ARG A 67 0.87 0.85 7.54
N VAL A 68 1.92 0.16 7.96
CA VAL A 68 1.96 -1.31 8.02
C VAL A 68 1.70 -1.75 9.45
N TRP A 69 0.80 -2.71 9.64
CA TRP A 69 0.56 -3.31 10.93
C TRP A 69 1.79 -4.09 11.38
N ARG A 70 2.18 -3.92 12.64
CA ARG A 70 3.20 -4.73 13.30
C ARG A 70 2.63 -5.21 14.61
N GLU A 71 2.86 -6.48 14.92
CA GLU A 71 2.62 -7.01 16.25
C GLU A 71 3.54 -6.26 17.20
N VAL A 72 2.95 -5.51 18.14
CA VAL A 72 3.69 -5.02 19.30
C VAL A 72 3.72 -6.19 20.27
N ARG A 73 4.90 -6.78 20.46
CA ARG A 73 5.13 -7.75 21.52
C ARG A 73 5.41 -7.06 22.84
#